data_AF-A0A7Y5DI26-F1
#
_entry.id   AF-A0A7Y5DI26-F1
#
_cell.length_a   1.000
_cell.length_b   1.000
_cell.length_c   1.000
_cell.angle_alpha   90.00
_cell.angle_beta   90.00
_cell.angle_gamma   90.00
#
_symmetry.space_group_name_H-M   'P 1'
#
loop_
_entity.id
_entity.type
_entity.pdbx_description
1 polymer ?
#
loop_
_entity_poly.entity_id
_entity_poly.type
_entity_poly.pdbx_seq_one_letter_code
_entity_poly.pdbx_strand_id
1 'polypeptide(L)' 'PIQSGNVSIHIKESGADSDYDISIVKTTAGVIKNGGVLLDVIAGERVVLDIELNQEFSGALKVVAYEI' A
#
# COMPACT_ATOMS: atom_id res chain seq x y z
N PRO A 1 15.53 14.24 -3.48
CA PRO A 1 14.53 15.33 -3.35
C PRO A 1 13.35 14.84 -2.51
N ILE A 2 13.02 15.52 -1.42
CA ILE A 2 11.81 15.24 -0.64
C ILE A 2 10.69 16.04 -1.32
N GLN A 3 9.82 15.36 -2.07
CA GLN A 3 8.72 16.00 -2.79
C GLN A 3 7.40 15.57 -2.17
N SER A 4 6.47 16.52 -2.05
CA SER A 4 5.07 16.21 -1.79
C SER A 4 4.45 15.68 -3.09
N GLY A 5 3.49 14.77 -2.98
CA GLY A 5 2.88 14.18 -4.16
C GLY A 5 1.99 13.00 -3.85
N ASN A 6 1.60 12.29 -4.90
CA ASN A 6 0.78 11.09 -4.77
C ASN A 6 1.65 9.85 -4.69
N VAL A 7 1.39 8.99 -3.71
CA VAL A 7 2.04 7.68 -3.59
C VAL A 7 0.98 6.59 -3.61
N SER A 8 1.21 5.54 -4.39
CA SER A 8 0.43 4.30 -4.32
C SER A 8 1.12 3.31 -3.40
N ILE A 9 0.41 2.77 -2.42
CA ILE A 9 0.86 1.65 -1.59
C ILE A 9 0.11 0.39 -1.97
N HIS A 10 0.85 -0.67 -2.30
CA HIS A 10 0.33 -1.99 -2.61
C HIS A 10 0.84 -3.02 -1.62
N ILE A 11 -0.03 -3.98 -1.30
CA ILE A 11 0.29 -5.12 -0.45
C ILE A 11 0.34 -6.36 -1.33
N LYS A 12 1.44 -7.11 -1.21
CA LYS A 12 1.67 -8.34 -1.97
C LYS A 12 2.05 -9.50 -1.06
N GLU A 13 1.62 -10.70 -1.41
CA GLU A 13 2.17 -11.94 -0.88
C GLU A 13 3.49 -12.22 -1.59
N SER A 14 4.55 -12.45 -0.83
CA SER A 14 5.85 -12.87 -1.38
C SER A 14 5.84 -14.38 -1.59
N GLY A 15 5.62 -14.82 -2.84
CA GLY A 15 5.75 -16.22 -3.23
C GLY A 15 7.20 -16.60 -3.55
N ALA A 16 7.43 -17.89 -3.78
CA ALA A 16 8.74 -18.41 -4.13
C ALA A 16 9.22 -17.92 -5.52
N ASP A 17 8.31 -17.90 -6.49
CA ASP A 17 8.61 -17.56 -7.88
C ASP A 17 8.07 -16.19 -8.29
N SER A 18 7.07 -15.66 -7.58
CA SER A 18 6.38 -14.42 -7.92
C SER A 18 5.68 -13.80 -6.72
N ASP A 19 5.47 -12.49 -6.77
CA ASP A 19 4.65 -11.77 -5.81
C ASP A 19 3.22 -11.63 -6.32
N TYR A 20 2.24 -11.82 -5.45
CA TYR A 20 0.81 -11.77 -5.80
C TYR A 20 0.13 -10.61 -5.07
N ASP A 21 -0.70 -9.83 -5.78
CA ASP A 21 -1.43 -8.72 -5.14
C ASP A 21 -2.48 -9.24 -4.15
N ILE A 22 -2.49 -8.64 -2.96
CA ILE A 22 -3.52 -8.87 -1.96
C ILE A 22 -4.50 -7.70 -2.00
N SER A 23 -5.78 -8.00 -2.07
CA SER A 23 -6.81 -6.96 -2.15
C SER A 23 -6.99 -6.24 -0.82
N ILE A 24 -6.82 -4.92 -0.86
CA ILE A 24 -7.10 -4.01 0.24
C ILE A 24 -8.58 -3.64 0.22
N VAL A 25 -9.28 -3.80 1.33
CA VAL A 25 -10.73 -3.52 1.44
C VAL A 25 -11.04 -2.31 2.29
N LYS A 26 -10.18 -1.96 3.26
CA LYS A 26 -10.29 -0.73 4.04
C LYS A 26 -8.93 -0.11 4.30
N THR A 27 -8.95 1.21 4.47
CA THR A 27 -7.80 2.00 4.91
C THR A 27 -8.27 3.13 5.82
N THR A 28 -7.46 3.53 6.79
CA THR A 28 -7.74 4.70 7.64
C THR A 28 -7.28 6.03 7.03
N ALA A 29 -6.45 5.99 5.98
CA ALA A 29 -6.00 7.17 5.25
C ALA A 29 -5.89 6.90 3.74
N GLY A 30 -6.08 7.94 2.94
CA GLY A 30 -6.07 7.83 1.48
C GLY A 30 -7.35 7.22 0.90
N VAL A 31 -7.26 6.79 -0.35
CA VAL A 31 -8.37 6.15 -1.07
C VAL A 31 -7.91 4.87 -1.75
N ILE A 32 -8.71 3.81 -1.67
CA ILE A 32 -8.40 2.55 -2.36
C ILE A 32 -8.70 2.75 -3.85
N LYS A 33 -7.68 2.61 -4.70
CA LYS A 33 -7.78 2.79 -6.15
C LYS A 33 -6.77 1.88 -6.85
N ASN A 34 -7.18 1.24 -7.95
CA ASN A 34 -6.31 0.37 -8.76
C ASN A 34 -5.59 -0.73 -7.97
N GLY A 35 -6.22 -1.28 -6.92
CA GLY A 35 -5.63 -2.34 -6.08
C GLY A 35 -4.60 -1.87 -5.04
N GLY A 36 -4.41 -0.56 -4.89
CA GLY A 36 -3.56 0.04 -3.85
C GLY A 36 -4.27 1.13 -3.06
N VAL A 37 -3.59 1.69 -2.07
CA VAL A 37 -4.00 2.90 -1.35
C VAL A 37 -3.28 4.08 -1.96
N LEU A 38 -4.03 4.99 -2.57
CA LEU A 38 -3.55 6.28 -3.03
C LEU A 38 -3.52 7.26 -1.86
N LEU A 39 -2.33 7.79 -1.58
CA LEU A 39 -2.10 8.78 -0.52
C LEU A 39 -1.58 10.08 -1.13
N ASP A 40 -2.08 11.20 -0.60
CA ASP A 40 -1.41 12.49 -0.71
C ASP A 40 -0.39 12.59 0.43
N VAL A 41 0.90 12.65 0.09
CA VAL A 41 1.98 12.76 1.07
C VAL A 41 2.64 14.14 0.99
N ILE A 42 3.02 14.68 2.15
CA ILE A 42 3.70 15.96 2.27
C ILE A 42 5.16 15.71 2.66
N ALA A 43 6.07 16.40 1.97
CA ALA A 43 7.50 16.33 2.25
C ALA A 43 7.82 16.65 3.72
N GLY A 44 8.50 15.73 4.40
CA GLY A 44 8.89 15.88 5.80
C GLY A 44 7.82 15.50 6.82
N GLU A 45 6.62 15.14 6.37
CA GLU A 45 5.55 14.65 7.24
C GLU A 45 5.49 13.12 7.26
N ARG A 46 5.05 12.57 8.39
CA ARG A 46 4.80 11.14 8.55
C ARG A 46 3.31 10.88 8.37
N VAL A 47 2.98 9.93 7.49
CA VAL A 47 1.64 9.37 7.36
C VAL A 47 1.62 8.00 8.03
N VAL A 48 0.57 7.72 8.79
CA VAL A 48 0.28 6.41 9.38
C VAL A 48 -1.07 5.98 8.87
N LEU A 49 -1.18 4.73 8.44
CA LEU A 49 -2.42 4.13 7.99
C LEU A 49 -2.51 2.68 8.47
N ASP A 50 -3.74 2.26 8.74
CA ASP A 50 -4.10 0.86 8.95
C ASP A 50 -4.80 0.37 7.70
N ILE A 51 -4.48 -0.86 7.29
CA ILE A 51 -4.99 -1.49 6.08
C ILE A 51 -5.70 -2.80 6.48
N GLU A 52 -6.91 -2.99 5.99
CA GLU A 52 -7.66 -4.25 6.11
C GLU A 52 -7.60 -5.01 4.78
N LEU A 53 -7.29 -6.30 4.84
CA LEU A 53 -7.22 -7.19 3.68
C LEU A 53 -8.54 -7.97 3.54
N ASN A 54 -8.89 -8.38 2.32
CA ASN A 54 -10.11 -9.16 2.07
C ASN A 54 -10.04 -10.63 2.54
N GLN A 55 -8.90 -11.06 3.06
CA GLN A 55 -8.62 -12.45 3.39
C GLN A 55 -7.73 -12.56 4.62
N GLU A 56 -7.84 -13.68 5.32
CA GLU A 56 -6.80 -14.09 6.27
C GLU A 56 -5.49 -14.29 5.50
N PHE A 57 -4.39 -13.84 6.09
CA PHE A 57 -3.08 -13.94 5.48
C PHE A 57 -2.12 -14.70 6.39
N SER A 58 -1.43 -15.68 5.81
CA SER A 58 -0.39 -16.47 6.48
C SER A 58 0.81 -16.60 5.55
N GLY A 59 1.84 -15.79 5.78
CA GLY A 59 3.04 -15.83 4.95
C GLY A 59 3.90 -14.58 5.08
N ALA A 60 4.76 -14.37 4.09
CA ALA A 60 5.60 -13.18 3.98
C ALA A 60 4.89 -12.09 3.16
N LEU A 61 4.78 -10.90 3.73
CA LEU A 61 4.13 -9.76 3.10
C LEU A 61 5.17 -8.79 2.56
N LYS A 62 4.95 -8.31 1.34
CA LYS A 62 5.74 -7.26 0.69
C LYS A 62 4.88 -6.02 0.54
N VAL A 63 5.44 -4.89 0.96
CA VAL A 63 4.84 -3.57 0.76
C VAL A 63 5.60 -2.89 -0.36
N VAL A 64 4.87 -2.49 -1.41
CA VAL A 64 5.43 -1.73 -2.54
C VAL A 64 4.84 -0.33 -2.50
N ALA A 65 5.69 0.67 -2.49
CA ALA A 65 5.29 2.08 -2.53
C ALA A 65 6.01 2.78 -3.68
N TYR A 66 5.27 3.54 -4.49
CA TYR A 66 5.82 4.32 -5.59
C TYR A 66 5.03 5.61 -5.83
N GLU A 67 5.73 6.63 -6.30
CA GLU A 67 5.14 7.91 -6.73
C GLU A 67 4.31 7.72 -8.01
N ILE A 68 3.16 8.38 -8.09
CA ILE A 68 2.29 8.39 -9.28
C ILE A 68 2.45 9.70 -10.05
#